data_AF-A0A968AJ65-F1
#
_entry.id   AF-A0A968AJ65-F1
#
_cell.length_a   1.000
_cell.length_b   1.000
_cell.length_c   1.000
_cell.angle_alpha   90.00
_cell.angle_beta   90.00
_cell.angle_gamma   90.00
#
_symmetry.space_group_name_H-M   'P 1'
#
loop_
_entity.id
_entity.type
_entity.pdbx_description
1 polymer ?
#
loop_
_entity_poly.entity_id
_entity_poly.type
_entity_poly.pdbx_seq_one_letter_code
_entity_poly.pdbx_strand_id
1 'polypeptide(L)' 'MKSTKNELIAYFVIAFGWMWLINLPRILAAFGFISIPNLLSQILGYMALFGPAVAAFVLTAIQSGKAGVKSLWRR' A
#
# COMPACT_ATOMS: atom_id res chain seq x y z
N MET A 1 26.16 -5.97 4.86
CA MET A 1 25.13 -5.17 5.55
C MET A 1 24.17 -4.63 4.51
N LYS A 2 22.93 -5.15 4.42
CA LYS A 2 21.89 -4.50 3.61
C LYS A 2 21.70 -3.10 4.20
N SER A 3 21.85 -2.06 3.37
CA SER A 3 21.71 -0.68 3.80
C SER A 3 20.28 -0.47 4.30
N THR A 4 20.11 -0.32 5.62
CA THR A 4 18.82 -0.08 6.28
C THR A 4 18.09 1.14 5.70
N LYS A 5 18.83 2.12 5.17
CA LYS A 5 18.26 3.25 4.41
C LYS A 5 17.51 2.82 3.17
N ASN A 6 18.05 1.87 2.39
CA ASN A 6 17.41 1.44 1.13
C ASN A 6 16.10 0.71 1.40
N GLU A 7 16.04 -0.08 2.48
CA GLU A 7 14.84 -0.78 2.90
C GLU A 7 13.79 0.19 3.45
N LEU A 8 14.21 1.19 4.20
CA LEU A 8 13.33 2.25 4.69
C LEU A 8 12.75 3.09 3.55
N ILE A 9 13.58 3.47 2.57
CA ILE A 9 13.12 4.18 1.37
C ILE A 9 12.13 3.31 0.60
N ALA A 10 12.44 2.03 0.39
CA ALA A 10 11.53 1.10 -0.28
C ALA A 10 10.19 0.98 0.45
N TYR A 11 10.20 0.89 1.78
CA TYR A 11 9.01 0.88 2.61
C TYR A 11 8.14 2.12 2.36
N PHE A 12 8.73 3.31 2.45
CA PHE A 12 8.00 4.56 2.23
C PHE A 12 7.49 4.70 0.81
N VAL A 13 8.29 4.34 -0.20
CA VAL A 13 7.88 4.38 -1.61
C VAL A 13 6.69 3.46 -1.88
N ILE A 14 6.69 2.24 -1.32
CA ILE A 14 5.57 1.31 -1.48
C ILE A 14 4.32 1.82 -0.75
N ALA A 15 4.47 2.27 0.50
CA ALA A 15 3.34 2.79 1.29
C ALA A 15 2.72 4.03 0.63
N PHE A 16 3.56 4.97 0.19
CA PHE A 16 3.13 6.18 -0.49
C PHE A 16 2.50 5.87 -1.85
N GLY A 17 3.13 4.99 -2.64
CA GLY A 17 2.58 4.54 -3.92
C GLY A 17 1.22 3.87 -3.77
N TRP A 18 1.04 3.04 -2.75
CA TRP A 18 -0.25 2.41 -2.43
C TRP A 18 -1.34 3.45 -2.10
N MET A 19 -1.02 4.40 -1.21
CA MET A 19 -1.93 5.47 -0.82
C MET A 19 -2.37 6.28 -2.05
N TRP A 20 -1.44 6.64 -2.93
CA TRP A 20 -1.74 7.39 -4.14
C TRP A 20 -2.53 6.58 -5.14
N LEU A 21 -2.14 5.34 -5.44
CA LEU A 21 -2.85 4.47 -6.40
C LEU A 21 -4.33 4.30 -6.04
N ILE A 22 -4.64 4.18 -4.74
CA ILE A 22 -6.02 4.02 -4.28
C ILE A 22 -6.81 5.33 -4.26
N ASN A 23 -6.16 6.46 -3.94
CA ASN A 23 -6.85 7.75 -3.91
C ASN A 23 -6.93 8.44 -5.28
N LEU A 24 -6.06 8.10 -6.24
CA LEU A 24 -6.04 8.71 -7.57
C LEU A 24 -7.41 8.63 -8.29
N PRO A 25 -8.11 7.49 -8.29
CA PRO A 25 -9.46 7.41 -8.84
C PRO A 25 -10.45 8.34 -8.12
N ARG A 26 -10.39 8.42 -6.79
CA ARG A 26 -11.28 9.29 -6.00
C ARG A 26 -11.04 10.76 -6.32
N ILE A 27 -9.78 11.15 -6.50
CA ILE A 27 -9.40 12.51 -6.90
C ILE A 27 -9.91 12.80 -8.33
N LEU A 28 -9.67 11.89 -9.28
CA LEU A 28 -10.20 12.02 -10.64
C LEU A 28 -11.72 12.16 -10.67
N ALA A 29 -12.42 11.43 -9.78
CA ALA A 29 -13.86 11.54 -9.64
C ALA A 29 -14.32 12.86 -9.04
N ALA A 30 -13.58 13.40 -8.07
CA ALA A 30 -13.86 14.71 -7.48
C ALA A 30 -13.71 15.85 -8.51
N PHE A 31 -12.80 15.71 -9.47
CA PHE A 31 -12.64 16.64 -10.60
C PHE A 31 -13.63 16.37 -11.75
N GLY A 32 -14.46 15.34 -11.67
CA GLY A 32 -15.46 15.01 -12.69
C GLY A 32 -14.93 14.27 -13.92
N PHE A 33 -13.68 13.81 -13.92
CA PHE A 33 -13.13 13.04 -15.04
C PHE A 33 -13.72 11.63 -15.15
N ILE A 34 -14.11 11.05 -14.02
CA ILE A 34 -14.75 9.72 -13.93
C ILE A 34 -15.89 9.75 -12.92
N SER A 35 -16.88 8.87 -13.06
CA SER A 35 -17.93 8.68 -12.05
C SER A 35 -17.68 7.39 -11.30
N ILE A 36 -17.62 7.48 -9.97
CA ILE A 36 -17.41 6.33 -9.09
C ILE A 36 -18.62 6.21 -8.16
N PRO A 37 -19.24 5.03 -8.01
CA PRO A 37 -20.29 4.81 -7.02
C PRO A 37 -19.80 5.16 -5.60
N ASN A 38 -20.66 5.78 -4.79
CA ASN A 38 -20.32 6.18 -3.41
C ASN A 38 -19.76 5.03 -2.56
N LEU A 39 -20.35 3.83 -2.70
CA LEU A 39 -19.90 2.65 -1.98
C LEU A 39 -18.44 2.29 -2.35
N LEU A 40 -18.09 2.35 -3.63
CA LEU A 40 -16.75 2.05 -4.10
C LEU A 40 -15.75 3.12 -3.63
N SER A 41 -16.14 4.39 -3.60
CA SER A 41 -15.32 5.48 -3.05
C SER A 41 -15.01 5.29 -1.56
N GLN A 42 -15.97 4.83 -0.77
CA GLN A 42 -15.77 4.52 0.65
C GLN A 42 -14.82 3.32 0.85
N ILE A 43 -15.03 2.23 0.10
CA ILE A 43 -14.16 1.04 0.16
C ILE A 43 -12.71 1.41 -0.19
N LEU A 44 -12.51 2.21 -1.25
CA LEU A 44 -11.19 2.71 -1.61
C LEU A 44 -10.59 3.56 -0.48
N GLY A 45 -11.38 4.43 0.15
CA GLY A 45 -10.94 5.20 1.32
C GLY A 45 -10.43 4.31 2.46
N TYR A 46 -11.16 3.24 2.79
CA TYR A 46 -10.74 2.29 3.82
C TYR A 46 -9.49 1.50 3.41
N MET A 47 -9.39 1.06 2.15
CA MET A 47 -8.21 0.33 1.66
C MET A 47 -6.93 1.18 1.64
N ALA A 48 -7.05 2.50 1.47
CA ALA A 48 -5.90 3.40 1.49
C ALA A 48 -5.21 3.44 2.86
N LEU A 49 -5.95 3.24 3.96
CA LEU A 49 -5.40 3.21 5.33
C LEU A 49 -4.44 2.04 5.57
N PHE A 50 -4.54 0.96 4.80
CA PHE A 50 -3.71 -0.23 4.94
C PHE A 50 -2.35 -0.13 4.24
N GLY A 51 -1.98 1.02 3.68
CA GLY A 51 -0.69 1.23 3.00
C GLY A 51 0.55 0.78 3.79
N PRO A 52 0.68 1.11 5.09
CA PRO A 52 1.78 0.64 5.94
C PRO A 52 1.85 -0.88 6.08
N ALA A 53 0.69 -1.55 6.18
CA ALA A 53 0.63 -3.00 6.28
C ALA A 53 1.04 -3.65 4.96
N VAL A 54 0.52 -3.16 3.83
CA VAL A 54 0.90 -3.65 2.49
C VAL A 54 2.40 -3.46 2.27
N ALA A 55 2.96 -2.31 2.61
CA ALA A 55 4.39 -2.07 2.49
C ALA A 55 5.23 -3.04 3.33
N ALA A 56 4.80 -3.34 4.56
CA ALA A 56 5.48 -4.30 5.42
C ALA A 56 5.45 -5.72 4.82
N PHE A 57 4.30 -6.18 4.33
CA PHE A 57 4.16 -7.50 3.71
C PHE A 57 4.95 -7.61 2.40
N VAL A 58 4.88 -6.61 1.53
CA VAL A 58 5.60 -6.58 0.25
C VAL A 58 7.12 -6.56 0.48
N LEU A 59 7.61 -5.70 1.37
CA LEU A 59 9.03 -5.62 1.67
C LEU A 59 9.54 -6.92 2.32
N THR A 60 8.76 -7.53 3.21
CA THR A 60 9.09 -8.82 3.83
C THR A 60 9.10 -9.95 2.80
N ALA A 61 8.15 -9.97 1.87
CA ALA A 61 8.13 -10.92 0.77
C ALA A 61 9.37 -10.81 -0.13
N ILE A 62 9.80 -9.57 -0.44
CA ILE A 62 10.99 -9.30 -1.26
C ILE A 62 12.27 -9.70 -0.53
N GLN A 63 12.39 -9.42 0.77
CA GLN A 63 13.63 -9.66 1.51
C GLN A 63 13.80 -11.10 2.01
N SER A 64 12.71 -11.76 2.37
CA SER A 64 12.71 -13.03 3.12
C SER A 64 11.84 -14.12 2.48
N GLY A 65 11.24 -13.84 1.32
CA GLY A 65 10.40 -14.78 0.60
C GLY A 65 9.13 -15.21 1.36
N LYS A 66 8.50 -16.31 0.91
CA LYS A 66 7.25 -16.85 1.49
C LYS A 66 7.39 -17.22 2.98
N ALA A 67 8.59 -17.57 3.44
CA ALA A 67 8.86 -17.91 4.85
C ALA A 67 8.77 -16.67 5.76
N GLY A 68 9.28 -15.53 5.32
CA GLY A 68 9.17 -14.27 6.06
C GLY A 68 7.72 -13.77 6.18
N VAL A 69 6.93 -13.88 5.10
CA VAL A 69 5.49 -13.54 5.13
C VAL A 69 4.72 -14.42 6.12
N LYS A 70 5.02 -15.72 6.17
CA LYS A 70 4.40 -16.66 7.12
C LYS A 70 4.77 -16.36 8.57
N SER A 71 5.98 -15.83 8.81
CA SER A 71 6.39 -15.33 10.14
C SER A 71 5.60 -14.10 10.55
N LEU A 72 5.28 -13.20 9.62
CA LEU A 72 4.53 -11.98 9.91
C LEU A 72 3.05 -12.27 10.18
N TRP A 73 2.49 -13.27 9.50
CA TRP A 73 1.12 -13.77 9.73
C TRP A 73 0.95 -14.55 11.04
N ARG A 74 2.04 -15.11 11.60
CA ARG A 74 2.03 -15.90 12.83
C ARG A 74 2.27 -15.09 14.11
N ARG A 75 2.54 -13.78 13.98
CA ARG A 75 2.64 -12.85 15.10
C ARG A 75 1.28 -12.27 15.43
#